data_AF-A0A925G9P6-F1
#
_entry.id   AF-A0A925G9P6-F1
#
_cell.length_a   1.000
_cell.length_b   1.000
_cell.length_c   1.000
_cell.angle_alpha   90.00
_cell.angle_beta   90.00
_cell.angle_gamma   90.00
#
_symmetry.space_group_name_H-M   'P 1'
#
loop_
_entity.id
_entity.type
_entity.pdbx_description
1 polymer ?
#
loop_
_entity_poly.entity_id
_entity_poly.type
_entity_poly.pdbx_seq_one_letter_code
_entity_poly.pdbx_strand_id
1 'polypeptide(L)'
;MNSNNQSVINAIKKSARNSKLFPNLEVLGSYDEFSQSVVIDYMDENQFSEYTKAIKNFIKNTDTNSFELGEDYELIRKFLSTCVHELTHWLDHTSTLWGQNHLILTYNAINAWANKNEYDFFWIATHDSARNRAYLATYYTEEYEASKKTSNVERWRYQFSCGLEFGVNGIPREDRPIIFTTFSNPQGERVIRIPFTVSSLTEANATYAEKTVNAQCFYMLSEDDKIVEENILKAKAFENIYNTKLAIYSVAPHYLANILGIDDIILAYKFSSALSTLCLNLPKRLFKYLKTPNEFSLWGERVEALKKLYDPGFAYCSIIANAPKYSENLKMSDWIEEAVANSGLPNIEEISKMTLLEMEDLQRIIIDGKYTDRLKHLLSIGISNFSKRGIYGKNVLSVENLFSTEIKLPLILLGDECIVSINKNSYFSDANELSEWLYESMEIEMRIDNFLKACRY
;
A
#
# COMPACT_ATOMS: atom_id res chain seq x y z
N MET A 1 33.30 -11.69 14.61
CA MET A 1 31.99 -11.59 13.94
C MET A 1 31.78 -10.12 13.66
N ASN A 2 31.57 -9.71 12.39
CA ASN A 2 31.19 -8.36 11.90
C ASN A 2 32.00 -7.88 10.69
N SER A 3 31.74 -8.50 9.54
CA SER A 3 31.96 -7.90 8.21
C SER A 3 30.92 -8.35 7.17
N ASN A 4 30.23 -9.47 7.40
CA ASN A 4 29.12 -9.94 6.56
C ASN A 4 27.77 -9.25 6.83
N ASN A 5 27.63 -8.65 8.00
CA ASN A 5 26.33 -8.23 8.55
C ASN A 5 25.81 -6.94 7.89
N GLN A 6 26.66 -5.91 7.74
CA GLN A 6 26.35 -4.66 7.04
C GLN A 6 25.91 -4.87 5.56
N SER A 7 26.08 -6.09 5.03
CA SER A 7 25.66 -6.44 3.66
C SER A 7 24.14 -6.60 3.52
N VAL A 8 23.41 -7.03 4.55
CA VAL A 8 21.97 -7.37 4.45
C VAL A 8 21.10 -6.12 4.31
N ILE A 9 21.21 -5.16 5.23
CA ILE A 9 20.44 -3.90 5.15
C ILE A 9 20.75 -3.18 3.83
N ASN A 10 22.02 -3.12 3.44
CA ASN A 10 22.42 -2.47 2.19
C ASN A 10 21.85 -3.16 0.95
N ALA A 11 21.69 -4.48 0.98
CA ALA A 11 21.15 -5.22 -0.13
C ALA A 11 19.62 -5.27 -0.15
N ILE A 12 18.94 -5.28 1.01
CA ILE A 12 17.49 -5.02 1.08
C ILE A 12 17.19 -3.60 0.59
N LYS A 13 17.97 -2.60 1.02
CA LYS A 13 17.89 -1.24 0.47
C LYS A 13 18.13 -1.23 -1.03
N LYS A 14 19.07 -2.02 -1.53
CA LYS A 14 19.32 -2.14 -2.98
C LYS A 14 18.12 -2.78 -3.69
N SER A 15 17.50 -3.82 -3.12
CA SER A 15 16.28 -4.43 -3.64
C SER A 15 15.10 -3.45 -3.63
N ALA A 16 14.79 -2.84 -2.49
CA ALA A 16 13.75 -1.81 -2.33
C ALA A 16 13.98 -0.56 -3.21
N ARG A 17 15.24 -0.21 -3.51
CA ARG A 17 15.58 0.84 -4.49
C ARG A 17 15.44 0.36 -5.93
N ASN A 18 15.80 -0.88 -6.22
CA ASN A 18 15.67 -1.49 -7.54
C ASN A 18 14.21 -1.74 -7.94
N SER A 19 13.36 -2.06 -6.96
CA SER A 19 11.90 -2.14 -7.12
C SER A 19 11.28 -0.76 -7.39
N LYS A 20 12.03 0.32 -7.16
CA LYS A 20 11.61 1.72 -7.33
C LYS A 20 10.29 2.05 -6.61
N LEU A 21 10.05 1.33 -5.51
CA LEU A 21 8.87 1.44 -4.64
C LEU A 21 8.62 2.89 -4.18
N PHE A 22 9.69 3.67 -3.97
CA PHE A 22 9.61 5.02 -3.41
C PHE A 22 10.47 6.00 -4.21
N PRO A 23 9.89 6.73 -5.18
CA PRO A 23 10.71 7.53 -6.10
C PRO A 23 11.42 8.73 -5.48
N ASN A 24 11.11 9.20 -4.25
CA ASN A 24 11.59 10.53 -3.81
C ASN A 24 11.71 10.83 -2.30
N LEU A 25 11.82 9.85 -1.39
CA LEU A 25 12.07 10.14 0.03
C LEU A 25 13.36 9.47 0.50
N GLU A 26 14.14 10.17 1.33
CA GLU A 26 15.16 9.52 2.16
C GLU A 26 14.43 8.40 2.92
N VAL A 27 14.66 7.16 2.52
CA VAL A 27 13.85 6.01 2.93
C VAL A 27 14.17 5.71 4.40
N LEU A 28 13.38 6.29 5.32
CA LEU A 28 13.45 6.08 6.77
C LEU A 28 12.95 4.67 7.17
N GLY A 29 12.15 4.06 6.31
CA GLY A 29 11.69 2.70 6.46
C GLY A 29 11.29 2.17 5.10
N SER A 30 11.28 0.85 4.96
CA SER A 30 10.87 0.20 3.73
C SER A 30 10.30 -1.18 4.00
N TYR A 31 9.17 -1.47 3.37
CA TYR A 31 8.67 -2.81 3.18
C TYR A 31 9.16 -3.37 1.83
N ASP A 32 9.71 -4.59 1.87
CA ASP A 32 10.14 -5.32 0.68
C ASP A 32 9.15 -6.43 0.32
N GLU A 33 8.59 -6.34 -0.89
CA GLU A 33 7.59 -7.27 -1.41
C GLU A 33 8.16 -8.65 -1.79
N PHE A 34 9.48 -8.78 -1.99
CA PHE A 34 10.04 -10.06 -2.38
C PHE A 34 10.32 -10.92 -1.15
N SER A 35 11.03 -10.36 -0.16
CA SER A 35 11.34 -11.02 1.10
C SER A 35 10.23 -10.92 2.14
N GLN A 36 9.21 -10.07 1.93
CA GLN A 36 8.12 -9.81 2.88
C GLN A 36 8.61 -9.24 4.21
N SER A 37 9.68 -8.44 4.17
CA SER A 37 10.34 -7.87 5.35
C SER A 37 10.06 -6.38 5.50
N VAL A 38 10.06 -5.90 6.75
CA VAL A 38 9.92 -4.49 7.09
C VAL A 38 11.23 -4.02 7.73
N VAL A 39 11.77 -2.93 7.22
CA VAL A 39 13.03 -2.34 7.69
C VAL A 39 12.76 -0.93 8.20
N ILE A 40 13.32 -0.58 9.36
CA ILE A 40 13.33 0.78 9.92
C ILE A 40 14.79 1.13 10.19
N ASP A 41 15.39 1.89 9.28
CA ASP A 41 16.84 1.90 9.12
C ASP A 41 17.58 2.96 9.95
N TYR A 42 16.86 3.97 10.44
CA TYR A 42 17.43 5.08 11.21
C TYR A 42 17.44 4.83 12.72
N MET A 43 16.99 3.65 13.14
CA MET A 43 16.78 3.30 14.55
C MET A 43 17.61 2.07 14.94
N ASP A 44 18.15 2.07 16.16
CA ASP A 44 18.78 0.90 16.79
C ASP A 44 17.87 0.22 17.84
N GLU A 45 18.28 -0.94 18.35
CA GLU A 45 17.49 -1.70 19.34
C GLU A 45 17.21 -0.92 20.63
N ASN A 46 18.16 -0.10 21.08
CA ASN A 46 18.02 0.68 22.31
C ASN A 46 16.94 1.75 22.14
N GLN A 47 17.02 2.53 21.05
CA GLN A 47 16.02 3.53 20.68
C GLN A 47 14.64 2.90 20.51
N PHE A 48 14.55 1.75 19.83
CA PHE A 48 13.30 1.02 19.65
C PHE A 48 12.67 0.62 20.99
N SER A 49 13.49 0.09 21.90
CA SER A 49 13.06 -0.33 23.24
C SER A 49 12.58 0.85 24.08
N GLU A 50 13.32 1.97 24.06
CA GLU A 50 12.98 3.21 24.75
C GLU A 50 11.64 3.77 24.27
N TYR A 51 11.47 3.93 22.95
CA TYR A 51 10.24 4.48 22.38
C TYR A 51 9.06 3.55 22.63
N THR A 52 9.24 2.24 22.44
CA THR A 52 8.19 1.25 22.73
C THR A 52 7.76 1.30 24.19
N LYS A 53 8.69 1.48 25.12
CA LYS A 53 8.39 1.61 26.55
C LYS A 53 7.63 2.92 26.84
N ALA A 54 8.06 4.03 26.26
CA ALA A 54 7.38 5.33 26.38
C ALA A 54 5.93 5.24 25.88
N ILE A 55 5.72 4.69 24.68
CA ILE A 55 4.38 4.54 24.09
C ILE A 55 3.49 3.61 24.91
N LYS A 56 4.01 2.46 25.37
CA LYS A 56 3.25 1.53 26.22
C LYS A 56 2.87 2.14 27.57
N ASN A 57 3.74 2.98 28.15
CA ASN A 57 3.43 3.70 29.37
C ASN A 57 2.33 4.74 29.12
N PHE A 58 2.40 5.48 28.01
CA PHE A 58 1.34 6.40 27.61
C PHE A 58 -0.02 5.68 27.49
N ILE A 59 -0.10 4.60 26.71
CA ILE A 59 -1.34 3.84 26.50
C ILE A 59 -1.93 3.31 27.83
N LYS A 60 -1.10 2.95 28.80
CA LYS A 60 -1.56 2.50 30.13
C LYS A 60 -2.03 3.63 31.03
N ASN A 61 -1.48 4.83 30.85
CA ASN A 61 -1.70 5.98 31.71
C ASN A 61 -2.76 6.94 31.14
N THR A 62 -3.46 6.60 30.05
CA THR A 62 -4.53 7.45 29.48
C THR A 62 -5.68 7.74 30.45
N ASP A 63 -5.80 6.99 31.55
CA ASP A 63 -6.75 7.28 32.64
C ASP A 63 -6.27 8.40 33.58
N THR A 64 -5.01 8.81 33.49
CA THR A 64 -4.38 9.89 34.26
C THR A 64 -3.82 10.92 33.29
N ASN A 65 -4.46 12.09 33.16
CA ASN A 65 -4.09 13.22 32.29
C ASN A 65 -2.67 13.84 32.57
N SER A 66 -1.61 13.04 32.66
CA SER A 66 -0.30 13.48 33.17
C SER A 66 0.90 12.91 32.42
N PHE A 67 0.72 12.30 31.24
CA PHE A 67 1.86 11.89 30.41
C PHE A 67 1.86 12.69 29.10
N GLU A 68 2.86 13.57 28.98
CA GLU A 68 3.14 14.37 27.79
C GLU A 68 4.40 13.82 27.12
N LEU A 69 4.39 13.73 25.78
CA LEU A 69 5.55 13.23 25.02
C LEU A 69 6.79 14.15 25.11
N GLY A 70 6.61 15.41 25.50
CA GLY A 70 7.71 16.36 25.72
C GLY A 70 8.67 16.45 24.54
N GLU A 71 9.98 16.42 24.83
CA GLU A 71 11.05 16.55 23.84
C GLU A 71 11.12 15.37 22.84
N ASP A 72 10.58 14.20 23.18
CA ASP A 72 10.61 12.99 22.34
C ASP A 72 9.48 12.92 21.30
N TYR A 73 8.56 13.89 21.30
CA TYR A 73 7.37 13.92 20.45
C TYR A 73 7.68 13.64 18.98
N GLU A 74 8.59 14.42 18.37
CA GLU A 74 8.88 14.31 16.94
C GLU A 74 9.49 12.96 16.57
N LEU A 75 10.33 12.40 17.46
CA LEU A 75 10.98 11.11 17.23
C LEU A 75 9.99 9.95 17.34
N ILE A 76 9.12 9.98 18.35
CA ILE A 76 8.07 8.97 18.55
C ILE A 76 7.02 9.05 17.44
N ARG A 77 6.58 10.27 17.06
CA ARG A 77 5.65 10.49 15.94
C ARG A 77 6.24 9.95 14.64
N LYS A 78 7.51 10.26 14.35
CA LYS A 78 8.24 9.77 13.17
C LYS A 78 8.33 8.25 13.16
N PHE A 79 8.70 7.64 14.29
CA PHE A 79 8.77 6.19 14.45
C PHE A 79 7.43 5.52 14.21
N LEU A 80 6.38 5.92 14.93
CA LEU A 80 5.06 5.32 14.79
C LEU A 80 4.52 5.49 13.37
N SER A 81 4.68 6.67 12.78
CA SER A 81 4.24 6.99 11.41
C SER A 81 4.91 6.08 10.38
N THR A 82 6.25 6.01 10.39
CA THR A 82 7.02 5.15 9.48
C THR A 82 6.64 3.68 9.69
N CYS A 83 6.55 3.27 10.95
CA CYS A 83 6.23 1.91 11.33
C CYS A 83 4.86 1.44 10.83
N VAL A 84 3.79 2.21 11.11
CA VAL A 84 2.45 1.83 10.64
C VAL A 84 2.32 1.92 9.11
N HIS A 85 3.06 2.81 8.46
CA HIS A 85 3.09 2.93 7.00
C HIS A 85 3.59 1.62 6.37
N GLU A 86 4.80 1.18 6.75
CA GLU A 86 5.40 -0.04 6.18
C GLU A 86 4.65 -1.32 6.57
N LEU A 87 4.13 -1.40 7.80
CA LEU A 87 3.28 -2.53 8.20
C LEU A 87 1.96 -2.58 7.43
N THR A 88 1.43 -1.42 7.03
CA THR A 88 0.21 -1.38 6.21
C THR A 88 0.47 -1.91 4.82
N HIS A 89 1.63 -1.62 4.21
CA HIS A 89 2.03 -2.25 2.94
C HIS A 89 2.16 -3.78 3.08
N TRP A 90 2.79 -4.25 4.17
CA TRP A 90 2.85 -5.68 4.46
C TRP A 90 1.46 -6.29 4.61
N LEU A 91 0.53 -5.61 5.29
CA LEU A 91 -0.86 -6.06 5.43
C LEU A 91 -1.60 -6.05 4.10
N ASP A 92 -1.36 -5.08 3.23
CA ASP A 92 -1.95 -5.03 1.88
C ASP A 92 -1.46 -6.22 1.04
N HIS A 93 -0.17 -6.56 1.11
CA HIS A 93 0.40 -7.68 0.36
C HIS A 93 0.07 -9.06 0.93
N THR A 94 -0.18 -9.19 2.23
CA THR A 94 -0.47 -10.51 2.84
C THR A 94 -1.94 -10.76 3.04
N SER A 95 -2.72 -9.72 3.32
CA SER A 95 -4.08 -9.84 3.86
C SER A 95 -5.16 -9.34 2.90
N THR A 96 -4.80 -8.95 1.67
CA THR A 96 -5.79 -8.67 0.61
C THR A 96 -5.80 -9.77 -0.45
N LEU A 97 -6.90 -9.88 -1.21
CA LEU A 97 -7.00 -10.87 -2.29
C LEU A 97 -5.94 -10.62 -3.38
N TRP A 98 -5.78 -9.36 -3.79
CA TRP A 98 -4.71 -8.96 -4.70
C TRP A 98 -3.32 -9.33 -4.13
N GLY A 99 -3.09 -8.99 -2.86
CA GLY A 99 -1.83 -9.29 -2.18
C GLY A 99 -1.51 -10.78 -2.15
N GLN A 100 -2.46 -11.64 -1.75
CA GLN A 100 -2.26 -13.09 -1.73
C GLN A 100 -1.99 -13.66 -3.12
N ASN A 101 -2.69 -13.18 -4.15
CA ASN A 101 -2.39 -13.54 -5.52
C ASN A 101 -0.96 -13.12 -5.91
N HIS A 102 -0.53 -11.90 -5.55
CA HIS A 102 0.83 -11.43 -5.80
C HIS A 102 1.88 -12.29 -5.07
N LEU A 103 1.63 -12.62 -3.81
CA LEU A 103 2.50 -13.45 -2.99
C LEU A 103 2.71 -14.85 -3.61
N ILE A 104 1.64 -15.46 -4.14
CA ILE A 104 1.73 -16.74 -4.85
C ILE A 104 2.59 -16.60 -6.11
N LEU A 105 2.43 -15.53 -6.89
CA LEU A 105 3.27 -15.28 -8.06
C LEU A 105 4.75 -15.15 -7.67
N THR A 106 5.05 -14.40 -6.60
CA THR A 106 6.41 -14.24 -6.07
C THR A 106 7.00 -15.59 -5.67
N TYR A 107 6.30 -16.37 -4.85
CA TYR A 107 6.82 -17.66 -4.39
C TYR A 107 6.85 -18.73 -5.49
N ASN A 108 5.96 -18.69 -6.47
CA ASN A 108 6.05 -19.54 -7.65
C ASN A 108 7.30 -19.18 -8.48
N ALA A 109 7.65 -17.90 -8.64
CA ALA A 109 8.89 -17.51 -9.29
C ALA A 109 10.13 -17.98 -8.51
N ILE A 110 10.10 -17.85 -7.17
CA ILE A 110 11.16 -18.34 -6.27
C ILE A 110 11.33 -19.86 -6.38
N ASN A 111 10.24 -20.63 -6.27
CA ASN A 111 10.27 -22.08 -6.38
C ASN A 111 10.68 -22.53 -7.78
N ALA A 112 10.25 -21.85 -8.84
CA ALA A 112 10.64 -22.16 -10.21
C ALA A 112 12.16 -22.09 -10.37
N TRP A 113 12.78 -21.01 -9.85
CA TRP A 113 14.23 -20.86 -9.83
C TRP A 113 14.91 -21.91 -8.94
N ALA A 114 14.43 -22.09 -7.71
CA ALA A 114 15.04 -22.99 -6.73
C ALA A 114 15.00 -24.47 -7.16
N ASN A 115 13.90 -24.90 -7.79
CA ASN A 115 13.73 -26.23 -8.34
C ASN A 115 14.58 -26.47 -9.60
N LYS A 116 15.08 -25.39 -10.23
CA LYS A 116 15.82 -25.43 -11.50
C LYS A 116 15.01 -26.10 -12.62
N ASN A 117 13.69 -25.93 -12.61
CA ASN A 117 12.81 -26.46 -13.64
C ASN A 117 12.51 -25.36 -14.67
N GLU A 118 13.14 -25.44 -15.84
CA GLU A 118 12.99 -24.44 -16.91
C GLU A 118 11.53 -24.34 -17.40
N TYR A 119 10.76 -25.42 -17.33
CA TYR A 119 9.34 -25.40 -17.69
C TYR A 119 8.50 -24.50 -16.77
N ASP A 120 8.97 -24.20 -15.57
CA ASP A 120 8.30 -23.32 -14.61
C ASP A 120 8.79 -21.87 -14.70
N PHE A 121 9.82 -21.56 -15.51
CA PHE A 121 10.39 -20.20 -15.57
C PHE A 121 9.42 -19.15 -16.13
N PHE A 122 8.32 -19.56 -16.78
CA PHE A 122 7.25 -18.63 -17.13
C PHE A 122 6.63 -17.94 -15.90
N TRP A 123 6.67 -18.57 -14.71
CA TRP A 123 6.26 -17.94 -13.46
C TRP A 123 7.11 -16.73 -13.10
N ILE A 124 8.41 -16.77 -13.42
CA ILE A 124 9.32 -15.63 -13.22
C ILE A 124 8.88 -14.44 -14.10
N ALA A 125 8.63 -14.68 -15.38
CA ALA A 125 8.12 -13.65 -16.28
C ALA A 125 6.71 -13.14 -15.89
N THR A 126 5.87 -14.03 -15.38
CA THR A 126 4.51 -13.68 -14.92
C THR A 126 4.57 -12.79 -13.68
N HIS A 127 5.40 -13.14 -12.69
CA HIS A 127 5.64 -12.32 -11.51
C HIS A 127 6.16 -10.94 -11.90
N ASP A 128 7.19 -10.88 -12.75
CA ASP A 128 7.78 -9.62 -13.19
C ASP A 128 6.79 -8.74 -13.97
N SER A 129 5.95 -9.31 -14.83
CA SER A 129 4.86 -8.57 -15.48
C SER A 129 3.85 -8.01 -14.47
N ALA A 130 3.47 -8.79 -13.45
CA ALA A 130 2.57 -8.34 -12.40
C ALA A 130 3.20 -7.23 -11.53
N ARG A 131 4.48 -7.36 -11.17
CA ARG A 131 5.26 -6.37 -10.42
C ARG A 131 5.36 -5.06 -11.18
N ASN A 132 5.78 -5.09 -12.45
CA ASN A 132 5.90 -3.88 -13.28
C ASN A 132 4.57 -3.13 -13.44
N ARG A 133 3.44 -3.86 -13.46
CA ARG A 133 2.10 -3.24 -13.53
C ARG A 133 1.68 -2.53 -12.25
N ALA A 134 2.10 -2.99 -11.08
CA ALA A 134 1.85 -2.26 -9.84
C ALA A 134 2.57 -0.89 -9.90
N TYR A 135 3.81 -0.87 -10.40
CA TYR A 135 4.70 0.30 -10.40
C TYR A 135 4.76 1.09 -11.71
N LEU A 136 3.68 1.13 -12.50
CA LEU A 136 3.66 1.88 -13.76
C LEU A 136 3.97 3.38 -13.57
N ALA A 137 3.69 3.94 -12.39
CA ALA A 137 3.99 5.34 -12.07
C ALA A 137 5.46 5.70 -12.28
N THR A 138 6.37 4.75 -12.10
CA THR A 138 7.81 4.95 -12.30
C THR A 138 8.19 5.29 -13.75
N TYR A 139 7.41 4.82 -14.73
CA TYR A 139 7.72 5.00 -16.15
C TYR A 139 6.73 5.92 -16.87
N TYR A 140 5.45 5.88 -16.47
CA TYR A 140 4.39 6.58 -17.18
C TYR A 140 3.93 7.89 -16.51
N THR A 141 4.61 8.33 -15.43
CA THR A 141 4.35 9.66 -14.86
C THR A 141 4.98 10.74 -15.72
N GLU A 142 4.19 11.75 -16.07
CA GLU A 142 4.62 12.92 -16.81
C GLU A 142 4.39 14.17 -15.95
N GLU A 143 5.48 14.84 -15.55
CA GLU A 143 5.42 16.15 -14.92
C GLU A 143 5.41 17.25 -16.00
N TYR A 144 4.55 18.24 -15.84
CA TYR A 144 4.43 19.37 -16.77
C TYR A 144 4.98 20.65 -16.12
N GLU A 145 5.50 21.55 -16.95
CA GLU A 145 5.90 22.89 -16.51
C GLU A 145 4.67 23.78 -16.28
N ALA A 146 4.01 23.61 -15.14
CA ALA A 146 2.95 24.54 -14.71
C ALA A 146 3.57 25.82 -14.15
N SER A 147 2.92 26.97 -14.37
CA SER A 147 3.41 28.21 -13.80
C SER A 147 3.34 28.13 -12.27
N LYS A 148 4.47 28.36 -11.56
CA LYS A 148 4.56 28.37 -10.08
C LYS A 148 3.71 29.47 -9.41
N LYS A 149 2.86 30.17 -10.15
CA LYS A 149 2.08 31.32 -9.69
C LYS A 149 0.82 30.94 -8.92
N THR A 150 0.53 29.66 -8.76
CA THR A 150 -0.62 29.21 -7.98
C THR A 150 -0.28 29.22 -6.51
N SER A 151 -1.08 29.90 -5.70
CA SER A 151 -0.99 29.80 -4.25
C SER A 151 -1.23 28.34 -3.83
N ASN A 152 -0.56 27.89 -2.76
CA ASN A 152 -0.67 26.54 -2.18
C ASN A 152 -2.08 26.21 -1.62
N VAL A 153 -3.11 26.95 -1.99
CA VAL A 153 -4.45 26.94 -1.38
C VAL A 153 -5.52 26.42 -2.34
N GLU A 154 -5.24 26.33 -3.65
CA GLU A 154 -6.28 26.06 -4.64
C GLU A 154 -6.24 24.61 -5.15
N ARG A 155 -7.40 23.95 -5.14
CA ARG A 155 -7.56 22.52 -5.47
C ARG A 155 -7.19 22.22 -6.92
N TRP A 156 -6.38 21.18 -7.11
CA TRP A 156 -6.13 20.61 -8.43
C TRP A 156 -7.42 20.01 -9.00
N ARG A 157 -7.71 20.34 -10.26
CA ARG A 157 -8.73 19.69 -11.06
C ARG A 157 -8.16 18.38 -11.60
N TYR A 158 -9.01 17.40 -11.87
CA TYR A 158 -8.61 16.13 -12.45
C TYR A 158 -9.33 15.86 -13.77
N GLN A 159 -8.69 15.08 -14.62
CA GLN A 159 -9.27 14.50 -15.83
C GLN A 159 -8.72 13.09 -16.02
N PHE A 160 -9.60 12.14 -16.33
CA PHE A 160 -9.15 10.80 -16.69
C PHE A 160 -8.82 10.68 -18.18
N SER A 161 -7.83 9.84 -18.46
CA SER A 161 -7.55 9.31 -19.79
C SER A 161 -7.20 7.82 -19.69
N CYS A 162 -7.24 7.10 -20.80
CA CYS A 162 -6.87 5.70 -20.86
C CYS A 162 -5.77 5.50 -21.90
N GLY A 163 -4.59 5.09 -21.46
CA GLY A 163 -3.47 4.70 -22.31
C GLY A 163 -3.27 3.19 -22.34
N LEU A 164 -2.18 2.73 -22.94
CA LEU A 164 -1.84 1.31 -23.09
C LEU A 164 -0.43 1.06 -22.58
N GLU A 165 -0.22 -0.13 -22.02
CA GLU A 165 1.12 -0.63 -21.71
C GLU A 165 1.87 -0.99 -23.00
N PHE A 166 3.18 -0.69 -23.05
CA PHE A 166 4.05 -1.21 -24.10
C PHE A 166 4.47 -2.66 -23.78
N GLY A 167 4.35 -3.54 -24.76
CA GLY A 167 4.90 -4.90 -24.68
C GLY A 167 6.43 -4.92 -24.73
N VAL A 168 7.02 -6.09 -24.52
CA VAL A 168 8.49 -6.30 -24.58
C VAL A 168 9.09 -5.95 -25.95
N ASN A 169 8.27 -5.94 -27.00
CA ASN A 169 8.64 -5.53 -28.35
C ASN A 169 8.45 -4.03 -28.62
N GLY A 170 8.08 -3.24 -27.60
CA GLY A 170 7.77 -1.81 -27.72
C GLY A 170 6.42 -1.50 -28.38
N ILE A 171 5.60 -2.50 -28.69
CA ILE A 171 4.29 -2.31 -29.33
C ILE A 171 3.22 -2.12 -28.23
N PRO A 172 2.32 -1.12 -28.36
CA PRO A 172 1.19 -0.97 -27.45
C PRO A 172 0.32 -2.23 -27.37
N ARG A 173 -0.09 -2.59 -26.16
CA ARG A 173 -0.93 -3.75 -25.87
C ARG A 173 -2.36 -3.33 -25.59
N GLU A 174 -3.26 -3.53 -26.55
CA GLU A 174 -4.69 -3.22 -26.41
C GLU A 174 -5.36 -4.02 -25.28
N ASP A 175 -4.83 -5.20 -24.94
CA ASP A 175 -5.27 -6.03 -23.82
C ASP A 175 -4.76 -5.55 -22.45
N ARG A 176 -3.93 -4.50 -22.42
CA ARG A 176 -3.28 -3.94 -21.23
C ARG A 176 -3.50 -2.42 -21.11
N PRO A 177 -4.74 -1.95 -21.01
CA PRO A 177 -5.02 -0.55 -20.74
C PRO A 177 -4.49 -0.11 -19.37
N ILE A 178 -4.27 1.20 -19.26
CA ILE A 178 -3.82 1.91 -18.07
C ILE A 178 -4.72 3.13 -17.89
N ILE A 179 -5.32 3.29 -16.70
CA ILE A 179 -6.04 4.51 -16.33
C ILE A 179 -5.02 5.57 -15.93
N PHE A 180 -5.17 6.77 -16.45
CA PHE A 180 -4.35 7.93 -16.10
C PHE A 180 -5.19 9.02 -15.50
N THR A 181 -4.68 9.64 -14.44
CA THR A 181 -5.22 10.88 -13.88
C THR A 181 -4.31 12.02 -14.27
N THR A 182 -4.85 13.02 -14.95
CA THR A 182 -4.16 14.29 -15.21
C THR A 182 -4.68 15.33 -14.24
N PHE A 183 -3.80 15.80 -13.36
CA PHE A 183 -4.07 16.95 -12.51
C PHE A 183 -3.73 18.25 -13.23
N SER A 184 -4.59 19.24 -13.06
CA SER A 184 -4.39 20.60 -13.57
C SER A 184 -4.61 21.60 -12.46
N ASN A 185 -3.89 22.73 -12.53
CA ASN A 185 -4.10 23.83 -11.61
C ASN A 185 -5.43 24.55 -11.91
N PRO A 186 -5.88 25.47 -11.05
CA PRO A 186 -7.14 26.21 -11.24
C PRO A 186 -7.22 27.01 -12.54
N GLN A 187 -6.07 27.43 -13.07
CA GLN A 187 -5.93 28.15 -14.34
C GLN A 187 -6.05 27.20 -15.56
N GLY A 188 -6.14 25.89 -15.33
CA GLY A 188 -6.28 24.86 -16.36
C GLY A 188 -4.96 24.38 -16.94
N GLU A 189 -3.82 24.78 -16.37
CA GLU A 189 -2.51 24.29 -16.77
C GLU A 189 -2.30 22.88 -16.19
N ARG A 190 -1.86 21.93 -17.02
CA ARG A 190 -1.54 20.59 -16.55
C ARG A 190 -0.35 20.65 -15.60
N VAL A 191 -0.43 19.89 -14.51
CA VAL A 191 0.60 19.83 -13.47
C VAL A 191 1.32 18.49 -13.53
N ILE A 192 0.56 17.40 -13.45
CA ILE A 192 1.11 16.05 -13.53
C ILE A 192 0.08 15.10 -14.13
N ARG A 193 0.54 14.14 -14.94
CA ARG A 193 -0.23 12.97 -15.35
C ARG A 193 0.40 11.74 -14.71
N ILE A 194 -0.39 10.96 -14.00
CA ILE A 194 0.07 9.79 -13.26
C ILE A 194 -0.86 8.60 -13.54
N PRO A 195 -0.34 7.39 -13.74
CA PRO A 195 -1.18 6.21 -13.84
C PRO A 195 -1.85 5.92 -12.49
N PHE A 196 -3.11 5.53 -12.53
CA PHE A 196 -3.88 5.09 -11.37
C PHE A 196 -3.71 3.57 -11.24
N THR A 197 -2.82 3.14 -10.35
CA THR A 197 -2.44 1.73 -10.21
C THR A 197 -2.80 1.17 -8.84
N VAL A 198 -2.49 -0.11 -8.61
CA VAL A 198 -2.58 -0.72 -7.29
C VAL A 198 -1.72 0.02 -6.26
N SER A 199 -0.53 0.50 -6.63
CA SER A 199 0.30 1.30 -5.73
C SER A 199 -0.42 2.57 -5.25
N SER A 200 -1.25 3.20 -6.08
CA SER A 200 -2.07 4.34 -5.64
C SER A 200 -3.04 3.95 -4.51
N LEU A 201 -3.54 2.71 -4.53
CA LEU A 201 -4.48 2.21 -3.51
C LEU A 201 -3.77 1.83 -2.22
N THR A 202 -2.62 1.15 -2.30
CA THR A 202 -1.82 0.75 -1.14
C THR A 202 -1.21 1.97 -0.44
N GLU A 203 -0.75 2.97 -1.21
CA GLU A 203 -0.28 4.23 -0.64
C GLU A 203 -1.39 5.00 0.06
N ALA A 204 -2.63 4.98 -0.46
CA ALA A 204 -3.75 5.59 0.23
C ALA A 204 -4.04 4.92 1.58
N ASN A 205 -3.88 3.59 1.68
CA ASN A 205 -4.00 2.86 2.93
C ASN A 205 -2.89 3.23 3.93
N ALA A 206 -1.63 3.13 3.51
CA ALA A 206 -0.48 3.40 4.35
C ALA A 206 -0.46 4.86 4.84
N THR A 207 -0.76 5.80 3.94
CA THR A 207 -0.85 7.23 4.28
C THR A 207 -2.03 7.53 5.23
N TYR A 208 -3.15 6.81 5.14
CA TYR A 208 -4.24 6.98 6.10
C TYR A 208 -3.86 6.47 7.50
N ALA A 209 -3.17 5.34 7.60
CA ALA A 209 -2.64 4.83 8.87
C ALA A 209 -1.65 5.85 9.49
N GLU A 210 -0.74 6.40 8.68
CA GLU A 210 0.19 7.45 9.08
C GLU A 210 -0.53 8.70 9.61
N LYS A 211 -1.55 9.20 8.89
CA LYS A 211 -2.36 10.35 9.33
C LYS A 211 -3.11 10.07 10.62
N THR A 212 -3.60 8.85 10.82
CA THR A 212 -4.28 8.43 12.05
C THR A 212 -3.32 8.47 13.24
N VAL A 213 -2.11 7.93 13.06
CA VAL A 213 -1.05 8.01 14.08
C VAL A 213 -0.65 9.46 14.38
N ASN A 214 -0.43 10.28 13.35
CA ASN A 214 -0.09 11.69 13.54
C ASN A 214 -1.18 12.43 14.34
N ALA A 215 -2.45 12.20 14.04
CA ALA A 215 -3.56 12.78 14.80
C ALA A 215 -3.58 12.29 16.25
N GLN A 216 -3.36 11.01 16.50
CA GLN A 216 -3.29 10.47 17.86
C GLN A 216 -2.10 11.04 18.63
N CYS A 217 -0.92 11.09 18.04
CA CYS A 217 0.26 11.71 18.63
C CYS A 217 0.03 13.18 18.96
N PHE A 218 -0.63 13.94 18.07
CA PHE A 218 -1.01 15.33 18.32
C PHE A 218 -1.85 15.49 19.61
N TYR A 219 -2.76 14.57 19.90
CA TYR A 219 -3.53 14.60 21.15
C TYR A 219 -2.71 14.27 22.41
N MET A 220 -1.46 13.81 22.26
CA MET A 220 -0.52 13.54 23.36
C MET A 220 0.38 14.73 23.72
N LEU A 221 0.23 15.86 23.02
CA LEU A 221 0.92 17.11 23.30
C LEU A 221 0.22 17.91 24.41
N SER A 222 0.97 18.83 25.04
CA SER A 222 0.41 19.87 25.90
C SER A 222 -0.46 20.85 25.08
N GLU A 223 -1.36 21.60 25.72
CA GLU A 223 -2.22 22.57 25.00
C GLU A 223 -1.40 23.67 24.29
N ASP A 224 -0.29 24.11 24.89
CA ASP A 224 0.58 25.12 24.29
C ASP A 224 1.29 24.58 23.04
N ASP A 225 1.77 23.33 23.09
CA ASP A 225 2.45 22.67 21.96
C ASP A 225 1.47 22.35 20.82
N LYS A 226 0.21 22.02 21.14
CA LYS A 226 -0.84 21.76 20.13
C LYS A 226 -1.04 22.95 19.19
N ILE A 227 -1.01 24.19 19.70
CA ILE A 227 -1.22 25.38 18.86
C ILE A 227 -0.10 25.52 17.82
N VAL A 228 1.14 25.25 18.22
CA VAL A 228 2.30 25.31 17.31
C VAL A 228 2.23 24.17 16.30
N GLU A 229 1.98 22.95 16.78
CA GLU A 229 1.99 21.76 15.94
C GLU A 229 0.82 21.74 14.94
N GLU A 230 -0.35 22.26 15.31
CA GLU A 230 -1.51 22.33 14.40
C GLU A 230 -1.17 23.14 13.13
N ASN A 231 -0.46 24.25 13.28
CA ASN A 231 -0.03 25.08 12.15
C ASN A 231 0.99 24.36 11.27
N ILE A 232 1.94 23.64 11.89
CA ILE A 232 2.96 22.85 11.19
C ILE A 232 2.32 21.70 10.41
N LEU A 233 1.42 20.94 11.04
CA LEU A 233 0.74 19.80 10.41
C LEU A 233 -0.16 20.25 9.26
N LYS A 234 -0.90 21.35 9.42
CA LYS A 234 -1.72 21.93 8.33
C LYS A 234 -0.84 22.33 7.15
N ALA A 235 0.23 23.08 7.38
CA ALA A 235 1.14 23.51 6.31
C ALA A 235 1.75 22.31 5.56
N LYS A 236 2.26 21.31 6.29
CA LYS A 236 2.82 20.07 5.72
C LYS A 236 1.78 19.26 4.95
N ALA A 237 0.55 19.15 5.46
CA ALA A 237 -0.50 18.40 4.78
C ALA A 237 -0.86 19.01 3.43
N PHE A 238 -0.95 20.35 3.34
CA PHE A 238 -1.19 21.05 2.08
C PHE A 238 -0.01 20.91 1.11
N GLU A 239 1.22 21.07 1.60
CA GLU A 239 2.42 20.91 0.79
C GLU A 239 2.52 19.50 0.19
N ASN A 240 2.29 18.46 1.00
CA ASN A 240 2.41 17.08 0.56
C ASN A 240 1.39 16.70 -0.51
N ILE A 241 0.16 17.19 -0.39
CA ILE A 241 -0.94 16.82 -1.29
C ILE A 241 -0.78 17.40 -2.69
N TYR A 242 -0.24 18.62 -2.78
CA TYR A 242 0.00 19.33 -4.03
C TYR A 242 1.47 19.27 -4.49
N ASN A 243 2.21 18.28 -4.01
CA ASN A 243 3.57 18.01 -4.46
C ASN A 243 3.55 16.95 -5.58
N THR A 244 4.06 17.30 -6.76
CA THR A 244 4.13 16.38 -7.91
C THR A 244 4.89 15.09 -7.60
N LYS A 245 5.93 15.19 -6.75
CA LYS A 245 6.73 14.03 -6.32
C LYS A 245 5.96 13.06 -5.42
N LEU A 246 4.89 13.53 -4.78
CA LEU A 246 4.04 12.73 -3.90
C LEU A 246 2.66 12.43 -4.52
N ALA A 247 2.48 12.69 -5.81
CA ALA A 247 1.19 12.50 -6.48
C ALA A 247 0.68 11.06 -6.40
N ILE A 248 1.56 10.05 -6.34
CA ILE A 248 1.15 8.64 -6.18
C ILE A 248 0.44 8.40 -4.83
N TYR A 249 0.84 9.12 -3.79
CA TYR A 249 0.29 9.04 -2.43
C TYR A 249 -1.04 9.77 -2.30
N SER A 250 -1.36 10.69 -3.23
CA SER A 250 -2.55 11.55 -3.14
C SER A 250 -3.56 11.35 -4.27
N VAL A 251 -3.23 10.64 -5.35
CA VAL A 251 -4.12 10.52 -6.53
C VAL A 251 -5.48 9.90 -6.21
N ALA A 252 -5.52 8.81 -5.44
CA ALA A 252 -6.74 8.14 -5.02
C ALA A 252 -7.63 9.05 -4.13
N PRO A 253 -7.14 9.57 -2.99
CA PRO A 253 -7.94 10.45 -2.14
C PRO A 253 -8.31 11.77 -2.81
N HIS A 254 -7.48 12.31 -3.73
CA HIS A 254 -7.85 13.48 -4.52
C HIS A 254 -9.05 13.23 -5.42
N TYR A 255 -9.06 12.11 -6.13
CA TYR A 255 -10.19 11.78 -6.98
C TYR A 255 -11.47 11.62 -6.15
N LEU A 256 -11.39 10.88 -5.04
CA LEU A 256 -12.51 10.70 -4.12
C LEU A 256 -13.02 12.03 -3.55
N ALA A 257 -12.12 12.88 -3.06
CA ALA A 257 -12.47 14.17 -2.48
C ALA A 257 -13.20 15.06 -3.49
N ASN A 258 -12.72 15.11 -4.74
CA ASN A 258 -13.35 15.89 -5.78
C ASN A 258 -14.74 15.35 -6.19
N ILE A 259 -14.91 14.02 -6.26
CA ILE A 259 -16.22 13.44 -6.57
C ILE A 259 -17.19 13.60 -5.41
N LEU A 260 -16.77 13.37 -4.17
CA LEU A 260 -17.68 13.38 -3.02
C LEU A 260 -17.92 14.78 -2.46
N GLY A 261 -17.08 15.76 -2.79
CA GLY A 261 -17.11 17.10 -2.20
C GLY A 261 -16.59 17.11 -0.77
N ILE A 262 -15.55 16.31 -0.48
CA ILE A 262 -14.91 16.26 0.84
C ILE A 262 -13.77 17.27 0.88
N ASP A 263 -13.83 18.17 1.85
CA ASP A 263 -12.85 19.22 2.05
C ASP A 263 -11.78 18.83 3.09
N ASP A 264 -12.15 17.95 4.02
CA ASP A 264 -11.26 17.43 5.04
C ASP A 264 -10.34 16.35 4.47
N ILE A 265 -9.03 16.62 4.52
CA ILE A 265 -7.97 15.75 4.02
C ILE A 265 -7.99 14.39 4.72
N ILE A 266 -8.07 14.37 6.05
CA ILE A 266 -8.01 13.12 6.83
C ILE A 266 -9.23 12.27 6.51
N LEU A 267 -10.39 12.90 6.38
CA LEU A 267 -11.63 12.25 5.99
C LEU A 267 -11.56 11.69 4.57
N ALA A 268 -10.99 12.43 3.62
CA ALA A 268 -10.79 11.95 2.25
C ALA A 268 -9.86 10.72 2.22
N TYR A 269 -8.76 10.74 2.97
CA TYR A 269 -7.87 9.58 3.13
C TYR A 269 -8.57 8.39 3.82
N LYS A 270 -9.42 8.65 4.82
CA LYS A 270 -10.20 7.60 5.51
C LYS A 270 -11.12 6.86 4.54
N PHE A 271 -11.96 7.61 3.80
CA PHE A 271 -12.87 7.02 2.84
C PHE A 271 -12.11 6.36 1.68
N SER A 272 -11.02 6.97 1.24
CA SER A 272 -10.15 6.41 0.21
C SER A 272 -9.52 5.10 0.65
N SER A 273 -8.97 5.01 1.85
CA SER A 273 -8.36 3.78 2.36
C SER A 273 -9.39 2.65 2.51
N ALA A 274 -10.60 2.97 2.99
CA ALA A 274 -11.66 1.99 3.09
C ALA A 274 -12.02 1.41 1.71
N LEU A 275 -12.22 2.28 0.73
CA LEU A 275 -12.53 1.85 -0.63
C LEU A 275 -11.34 1.15 -1.31
N SER A 276 -10.11 1.65 -1.14
CA SER A 276 -8.89 0.99 -1.62
C SER A 276 -8.83 -0.45 -1.14
N THR A 277 -9.01 -0.67 0.17
CA THR A 277 -8.98 -2.01 0.76
C THR A 277 -10.10 -2.91 0.19
N LEU A 278 -11.31 -2.36 -0.01
CA LEU A 278 -12.39 -3.09 -0.66
C LEU A 278 -12.02 -3.50 -2.10
N CYS A 279 -11.48 -2.59 -2.90
CA CYS A 279 -11.10 -2.83 -4.29
C CYS A 279 -9.96 -3.85 -4.41
N LEU A 280 -8.98 -3.82 -3.50
CA LEU A 280 -7.91 -4.84 -3.41
C LEU A 280 -8.45 -6.23 -3.05
N ASN A 281 -9.64 -6.29 -2.46
CA ASN A 281 -10.30 -7.53 -2.06
C ASN A 281 -11.43 -7.97 -3.01
N LEU A 282 -11.69 -7.24 -4.09
CA LEU A 282 -12.83 -7.51 -4.96
C LEU A 282 -12.62 -8.82 -5.76
N PRO A 283 -13.50 -9.83 -5.60
CA PRO A 283 -13.41 -11.09 -6.34
C PRO A 283 -13.44 -10.90 -7.86
N LYS A 284 -12.65 -11.68 -8.60
CA LYS A 284 -12.52 -11.58 -10.07
C LYS A 284 -13.87 -11.65 -10.78
N ARG A 285 -14.75 -12.54 -10.30
CA ARG A 285 -16.09 -12.75 -10.87
C ARG A 285 -17.04 -11.55 -10.75
N LEU A 286 -16.72 -10.58 -9.89
CA LEU A 286 -17.56 -9.39 -9.70
C LEU A 286 -17.25 -8.25 -10.67
N PHE A 287 -16.08 -8.25 -11.31
CA PHE A 287 -15.70 -7.20 -12.26
C PHE A 287 -16.65 -7.04 -13.44
N LYS A 288 -17.30 -8.13 -13.88
CA LYS A 288 -18.30 -8.09 -14.95
C LYS A 288 -19.59 -7.36 -14.58
N TYR A 289 -19.88 -7.19 -13.28
CA TYR A 289 -21.09 -6.52 -12.78
C TYR A 289 -20.85 -5.03 -12.47
N LEU A 290 -19.58 -4.60 -12.41
CA LEU A 290 -19.24 -3.19 -12.17
C LEU A 290 -19.87 -2.30 -13.25
N LYS A 291 -20.70 -1.36 -12.80
CA LYS A 291 -21.24 -0.32 -13.67
C LYS A 291 -20.12 0.61 -14.14
N THR A 292 -19.97 0.70 -15.45
CA THR A 292 -18.98 1.58 -16.08
C THR A 292 -19.42 3.04 -15.93
N PRO A 293 -18.55 3.94 -15.43
CA PRO A 293 -18.81 5.38 -15.39
C PRO A 293 -19.09 5.94 -16.79
N ASN A 294 -20.01 6.90 -16.90
CA ASN A 294 -20.33 7.53 -18.19
C ASN A 294 -19.10 8.19 -18.84
N GLU A 295 -18.20 8.75 -18.03
CA GLU A 295 -16.92 9.33 -18.49
C GLU A 295 -15.98 8.31 -19.15
N PHE A 296 -16.14 7.01 -18.86
CA PHE A 296 -15.31 5.95 -19.43
C PHE A 296 -15.92 5.33 -20.69
N SER A 297 -17.15 5.73 -21.06
CA SER A 297 -17.84 5.22 -22.26
C SER A 297 -17.03 5.44 -23.55
N LEU A 298 -16.26 6.53 -23.61
CA LEU A 298 -15.39 6.87 -24.74
C LEU A 298 -14.18 5.95 -24.90
N TRP A 299 -13.87 5.10 -23.91
CA TRP A 299 -12.71 4.21 -23.95
C TRP A 299 -12.99 2.89 -24.70
N GLY A 300 -14.26 2.61 -25.04
CA GLY A 300 -14.65 1.46 -25.84
C GLY A 300 -14.16 0.14 -25.26
N GLU A 301 -13.49 -0.68 -26.08
CA GLU A 301 -13.00 -2.02 -25.72
C GLU A 301 -12.01 -2.03 -24.54
N ARG A 302 -11.36 -0.90 -24.24
CA ARG A 302 -10.43 -0.79 -23.11
C ARG A 302 -11.12 -0.97 -21.77
N VAL A 303 -12.40 -0.59 -21.65
CA VAL A 303 -13.19 -0.86 -20.43
C VAL A 303 -13.32 -2.36 -20.19
N GLU A 304 -13.60 -3.12 -21.24
CA GLU A 304 -13.74 -4.57 -21.14
C GLU A 304 -12.39 -5.26 -20.88
N ALA A 305 -11.29 -4.71 -21.42
CA ALA A 305 -9.95 -5.16 -21.06
C ALA A 305 -9.62 -4.89 -19.58
N LEU A 306 -9.95 -3.71 -19.03
CA LEU A 306 -9.78 -3.43 -17.58
C LEU A 306 -10.56 -4.41 -16.70
N LYS A 307 -11.81 -4.74 -17.07
CA LYS A 307 -12.62 -5.74 -16.37
C LYS A 307 -12.00 -7.14 -16.45
N LYS A 308 -11.48 -7.55 -17.61
CA LYS A 308 -10.81 -8.86 -17.80
C LYS A 308 -9.48 -8.95 -17.04
N LEU A 309 -8.81 -7.82 -16.85
CA LEU A 309 -7.59 -7.72 -16.03
C LEU A 309 -7.89 -7.70 -14.53
N TYR A 310 -9.16 -7.57 -14.15
CA TYR A 310 -9.59 -7.43 -12.75
C TYR A 310 -8.87 -6.26 -12.06
N ASP A 311 -8.75 -5.13 -12.77
CA ASP A 311 -7.93 -4.00 -12.36
C ASP A 311 -8.51 -3.26 -11.14
N PRO A 312 -7.84 -3.28 -9.96
CA PRO A 312 -8.38 -2.64 -8.76
C PRO A 312 -8.55 -1.12 -8.89
N GLY A 313 -7.73 -0.46 -9.72
CA GLY A 313 -7.87 0.97 -10.01
C GLY A 313 -9.14 1.28 -10.78
N PHE A 314 -9.49 0.45 -11.77
CA PHE A 314 -10.78 0.52 -12.46
C PHE A 314 -11.95 0.30 -11.52
N ALA A 315 -11.87 -0.69 -10.62
CA ALA A 315 -12.90 -0.93 -9.61
C ALA A 315 -13.10 0.29 -8.71
N TYR A 316 -12.01 0.87 -8.20
CA TYR A 316 -12.03 2.07 -7.38
C TYR A 316 -12.69 3.24 -8.10
N CYS A 317 -12.27 3.50 -9.34
CA CYS A 317 -12.84 4.58 -10.15
C CYS A 317 -14.33 4.40 -10.41
N SER A 318 -14.73 3.16 -10.73
CA SER A 318 -16.11 2.79 -11.01
C SER A 318 -17.00 2.93 -9.78
N ILE A 319 -16.53 2.50 -8.61
CA ILE A 319 -17.33 2.56 -7.38
C ILE A 319 -17.53 4.00 -6.94
N ILE A 320 -16.49 4.85 -6.98
CA ILE A 320 -16.61 6.27 -6.63
C ILE A 320 -17.57 7.01 -7.55
N ALA A 321 -17.49 6.79 -8.86
CA ALA A 321 -18.34 7.50 -9.82
C ALA A 321 -19.84 7.21 -9.62
N ASN A 322 -20.17 6.05 -9.02
CA ASN A 322 -21.53 5.65 -8.69
C ASN A 322 -21.88 5.86 -7.19
N ALA A 323 -20.93 6.33 -6.38
CA ALA A 323 -21.14 6.49 -4.93
C ALA A 323 -22.06 7.69 -4.63
N PRO A 324 -22.82 7.64 -3.52
CA PRO A 324 -23.53 8.82 -3.04
C PRO A 324 -22.54 9.91 -2.63
N LYS A 325 -22.95 11.18 -2.75
CA LYS A 325 -22.18 12.32 -2.25
C LYS A 325 -21.97 12.20 -0.74
N TYR A 326 -20.87 12.76 -0.25
CA TYR A 326 -20.63 12.79 1.19
C TYR A 326 -21.66 13.68 1.89
N SER A 327 -22.05 13.28 3.10
CA SER A 327 -22.81 14.12 4.03
C SER A 327 -22.32 13.86 5.46
N GLU A 328 -22.31 14.89 6.30
CA GLU A 328 -21.72 14.83 7.66
C GLU A 328 -22.32 13.73 8.55
N ASN A 329 -23.60 13.40 8.33
CA ASN A 329 -24.32 12.40 9.12
C ASN A 329 -24.12 10.96 8.61
N LEU A 330 -23.48 10.76 7.46
CA LEU A 330 -23.33 9.46 6.85
C LEU A 330 -22.13 8.73 7.43
N LYS A 331 -22.37 7.57 8.05
CA LYS A 331 -21.29 6.70 8.51
C LYS A 331 -20.56 6.10 7.31
N MET A 332 -19.26 5.93 7.44
CA MET A 332 -18.42 5.32 6.39
C MET A 332 -18.91 3.92 5.98
N SER A 333 -19.39 3.10 6.93
CA SER A 333 -19.96 1.78 6.63
C SER A 333 -21.16 1.87 5.70
N ASP A 334 -22.05 2.81 5.98
CA ASP A 334 -23.31 2.99 5.27
C ASP A 334 -23.02 3.57 3.87
N TRP A 335 -22.05 4.50 3.79
CA TRP A 335 -21.55 5.01 2.51
C TRP A 335 -20.94 3.91 1.63
N ILE A 336 -20.11 3.01 2.19
CA ILE A 336 -19.52 1.90 1.45
C ILE A 336 -20.61 0.95 0.92
N GLU A 337 -21.58 0.57 1.76
CA GLU A 337 -22.69 -0.30 1.34
C GLU A 337 -23.49 0.32 0.19
N GLU A 338 -23.83 1.61 0.29
CA GLU A 338 -24.56 2.31 -0.76
C GLU A 338 -23.73 2.46 -2.04
N ALA A 339 -22.44 2.79 -1.94
CA ALA A 339 -21.54 2.88 -3.09
C ALA A 339 -21.42 1.54 -3.84
N VAL A 340 -21.31 0.43 -3.11
CA VAL A 340 -21.26 -0.92 -3.66
C VAL A 340 -22.58 -1.28 -4.35
N ALA A 341 -23.71 -1.06 -3.68
CA ALA A 341 -25.03 -1.32 -4.26
C ALA A 341 -25.26 -0.49 -5.53
N ASN A 342 -24.93 0.80 -5.50
CA ASN A 342 -25.05 1.68 -6.66
C ASN A 342 -24.16 1.24 -7.82
N SER A 343 -23.05 0.55 -7.54
CA SER A 343 -22.12 0.02 -8.55
C SER A 343 -22.53 -1.33 -9.14
N GLY A 344 -23.69 -1.89 -8.73
CA GLY A 344 -24.21 -3.17 -9.23
C GLY A 344 -23.59 -4.40 -8.56
N LEU A 345 -22.93 -4.22 -7.42
CA LEU A 345 -22.28 -5.28 -6.68
C LEU A 345 -23.22 -5.83 -5.58
N PRO A 346 -23.02 -7.09 -5.14
CA PRO A 346 -23.73 -7.64 -3.99
C PRO A 346 -23.32 -6.93 -2.69
N ASN A 347 -24.04 -7.18 -1.60
CA ASN A 347 -23.72 -6.59 -0.30
C ASN A 347 -22.33 -6.99 0.21
N ILE A 348 -21.79 -6.21 1.14
CA ILE A 348 -20.41 -6.39 1.65
C ILE A 348 -20.17 -7.75 2.29
N GLU A 349 -21.17 -8.34 2.97
CA GLU A 349 -21.06 -9.66 3.58
C GLU A 349 -20.86 -10.76 2.52
N GLU A 350 -21.64 -10.69 1.43
CA GLU A 350 -21.50 -11.60 0.29
C GLU A 350 -20.13 -11.43 -0.38
N ILE A 351 -19.71 -10.18 -0.64
CA ILE A 351 -18.37 -9.91 -1.19
C ILE A 351 -17.30 -10.54 -0.30
N SER A 352 -17.36 -10.33 1.02
CA SER A 352 -16.40 -10.90 1.98
C SER A 352 -16.32 -12.43 1.91
N LYS A 353 -17.45 -13.12 1.86
CA LYS A 353 -17.50 -14.59 1.70
C LYS A 353 -16.89 -15.02 0.36
N MET A 354 -17.21 -14.31 -0.72
CA MET A 354 -16.67 -14.59 -2.05
C MET A 354 -15.15 -14.38 -2.10
N THR A 355 -14.63 -13.36 -1.41
CA THR A 355 -13.20 -13.05 -1.29
C THR A 355 -12.46 -14.18 -0.57
N LEU A 356 -12.98 -14.67 0.56
CA LEU A 356 -12.37 -15.79 1.30
C LEU A 356 -12.30 -17.07 0.45
N LEU A 357 -13.38 -17.41 -0.24
CA LEU A 357 -13.40 -18.57 -1.14
C LEU A 357 -12.36 -18.43 -2.26
N GLU A 358 -12.21 -17.22 -2.82
CA GLU A 358 -11.21 -16.99 -3.87
C GLU A 358 -9.77 -17.04 -3.32
N MET A 359 -9.51 -16.53 -2.11
CA MET A 359 -8.22 -16.69 -1.42
C MET A 359 -7.85 -18.16 -1.21
N GLU A 360 -8.81 -19.00 -0.85
CA GLU A 360 -8.61 -20.44 -0.70
C GLU A 360 -8.36 -21.12 -2.06
N ASP A 361 -9.14 -20.77 -3.09
CA ASP A 361 -9.00 -21.31 -4.44
C ASP A 361 -7.64 -20.95 -5.08
N LEU A 362 -7.07 -19.79 -4.77
CA LEU A 362 -5.73 -19.38 -5.24
C LEU A 362 -4.64 -20.38 -4.83
N GLN A 363 -4.81 -21.12 -3.74
CA GLN A 363 -3.79 -22.09 -3.31
C GLN A 363 -3.60 -23.24 -4.30
N ARG A 364 -4.55 -23.46 -5.23
CA ARG A 364 -4.46 -24.52 -6.25
C ARG A 364 -3.41 -24.26 -7.33
N ILE A 365 -2.96 -23.02 -7.49
CA ILE A 365 -1.94 -22.65 -8.49
C ILE A 365 -0.53 -22.56 -7.89
N ILE A 366 -0.36 -22.92 -6.63
CA ILE A 366 0.95 -22.98 -5.98
C ILE A 366 1.75 -24.13 -6.60
N ILE A 367 3.00 -23.85 -6.98
CA ILE A 367 3.94 -24.90 -7.38
C ILE A 367 4.71 -25.39 -6.16
N ASP A 368 4.87 -26.71 -6.04
CA ASP A 368 5.64 -27.32 -4.96
C ASP A 368 7.15 -27.04 -5.14
N GLY A 369 7.86 -26.92 -4.03
CA GLY A 369 9.26 -26.53 -3.97
C GLY A 369 9.71 -26.18 -2.54
N LYS A 370 10.98 -25.81 -2.39
CA LYS A 370 11.63 -25.54 -1.09
C LYS A 370 10.84 -24.56 -0.20
N TYR A 371 10.17 -23.57 -0.79
CA TYR A 371 9.54 -22.48 -0.04
C TYR A 371 8.01 -22.58 0.05
N THR A 372 7.45 -23.74 -0.29
CA THR A 372 5.99 -23.96 -0.33
C THR A 372 5.33 -23.84 1.04
N ASP A 373 5.92 -24.46 2.07
CA ASP A 373 5.36 -24.44 3.42
C ASP A 373 5.39 -23.03 4.01
N ARG A 374 6.44 -22.27 3.70
CA ARG A 374 6.57 -20.86 4.06
C ARG A 374 5.46 -20.02 3.43
N LEU A 375 5.20 -20.21 2.13
CA LEU A 375 4.09 -19.55 1.44
C LEU A 375 2.74 -19.91 2.07
N LYS A 376 2.46 -21.20 2.27
CA LYS A 376 1.19 -21.67 2.86
C LYS A 376 0.98 -21.10 4.26
N HIS A 377 2.04 -21.05 5.06
CA HIS A 377 2.00 -20.43 6.37
C HIS A 377 1.64 -18.93 6.28
N LEU A 378 2.30 -18.19 5.40
CA LEU A 378 2.04 -16.76 5.20
C LEU A 378 0.62 -16.49 4.65
N LEU A 379 0.12 -17.30 3.72
CA LEU A 379 -1.26 -17.22 3.23
C LEU A 379 -2.28 -17.47 4.34
N SER A 380 -2.04 -18.47 5.20
CA SER A 380 -2.93 -18.74 6.35
C SER A 380 -3.01 -17.56 7.32
N ILE A 381 -1.88 -16.86 7.52
CA ILE A 381 -1.81 -15.64 8.32
C ILE A 381 -2.57 -14.52 7.62
N GLY A 382 -2.38 -14.37 6.32
CA GLY A 382 -3.11 -13.44 5.47
C GLY A 382 -4.62 -13.57 5.60
N ILE A 383 -5.16 -14.80 5.52
CA ILE A 383 -6.59 -15.08 5.70
C ILE A 383 -7.07 -14.74 7.12
N SER A 384 -6.28 -15.09 8.14
CA SER A 384 -6.59 -14.73 9.53
C SER A 384 -6.62 -13.21 9.74
N ASN A 385 -5.63 -12.51 9.19
CA ASN A 385 -5.52 -11.06 9.24
C ASN A 385 -6.62 -10.37 8.43
N PHE A 386 -7.01 -10.90 7.26
CA PHE A 386 -8.15 -10.41 6.49
C PHE A 386 -9.42 -10.39 7.34
N SER A 387 -9.70 -11.50 8.04
CA SER A 387 -10.87 -11.62 8.91
C SER A 387 -10.87 -10.60 10.05
N LYS A 388 -9.69 -10.30 10.61
CA LYS A 388 -9.50 -9.32 11.68
C LYS A 388 -9.52 -7.88 11.17
N ARG A 389 -8.94 -7.61 10.00
CA ARG A 389 -8.84 -6.28 9.39
C ARG A 389 -10.18 -5.83 8.79
N GLY A 390 -10.93 -6.78 8.25
CA GLY A 390 -12.20 -6.58 7.55
C GLY A 390 -12.02 -6.27 6.07
N ILE A 391 -13.05 -6.59 5.28
CA ILE A 391 -13.09 -6.49 3.81
C ILE A 391 -12.74 -5.10 3.25
N TYR A 392 -13.08 -4.04 3.97
CA TYR A 392 -12.74 -2.65 3.64
C TYR A 392 -11.77 -2.01 4.65
N GLY A 393 -11.04 -2.80 5.44
CA GLY A 393 -9.99 -2.24 6.30
C GLY A 393 -10.47 -1.47 7.52
N LYS A 394 -11.57 -1.92 8.16
CA LYS A 394 -12.16 -1.25 9.33
C LYS A 394 -11.17 -1.07 10.49
N ASN A 395 -10.26 -2.03 10.68
CA ASN A 395 -9.32 -2.04 11.79
C ASN A 395 -7.92 -1.61 11.30
N VAL A 396 -7.72 -0.30 11.20
CA VAL A 396 -6.45 0.32 10.80
C VAL A 396 -5.45 0.28 11.95
N LEU A 397 -4.16 0.08 11.64
CA LEU A 397 -3.09 0.17 12.64
C LEU A 397 -2.97 1.62 13.13
N SER A 398 -2.91 1.78 14.46
CA SER A 398 -2.94 3.07 15.14
C SER A 398 -2.14 2.99 16.44
N VAL A 399 -1.88 4.11 17.10
CA VAL A 399 -1.09 4.12 18.34
C VAL A 399 -1.76 3.25 19.43
N GLU A 400 -3.08 3.31 19.52
CA GLU A 400 -3.88 2.58 20.52
C GLU A 400 -3.81 1.05 20.37
N ASN A 401 -3.69 0.55 19.14
CA ASN A 401 -3.81 -0.88 18.85
C ASN A 401 -2.50 -1.54 18.37
N LEU A 402 -1.47 -0.79 17.99
CA LEU A 402 -0.26 -1.34 17.37
C LEU A 402 0.39 -2.45 18.23
N PHE A 403 0.46 -2.24 19.54
CA PHE A 403 1.10 -3.18 20.48
C PHE A 403 0.17 -4.24 21.06
N SER A 404 -1.15 -4.09 20.89
CA SER A 404 -2.19 -4.94 21.49
C SER A 404 -3.04 -5.69 20.45
N THR A 405 -2.83 -5.41 19.16
CA THR A 405 -3.61 -5.99 18.07
C THR A 405 -3.46 -7.51 18.01
N GLU A 406 -4.57 -8.16 17.68
CA GLU A 406 -4.59 -9.59 17.35
C GLU A 406 -4.10 -9.87 15.93
N ILE A 407 -3.94 -8.83 15.10
CA ILE A 407 -3.35 -8.94 13.77
C ILE A 407 -1.90 -9.42 13.93
N LYS A 408 -1.55 -10.49 13.20
CA LYS A 408 -0.18 -10.98 13.19
C LYS A 408 0.66 -10.07 12.29
N LEU A 409 1.79 -9.61 12.79
CA LEU A 409 2.67 -8.66 12.11
C LEU A 409 4.04 -9.30 11.83
N PRO A 410 4.80 -8.82 10.82
CA PRO A 410 6.16 -9.29 10.60
C PRO A 410 7.09 -8.80 11.72
N LEU A 411 8.25 -9.45 11.83
CA LEU A 411 9.35 -8.87 12.58
C LEU A 411 9.92 -7.67 11.80
N ILE A 412 10.52 -6.73 12.51
CA ILE A 412 11.14 -5.53 11.95
C ILE A 412 12.65 -5.66 12.06
N LEU A 413 13.34 -5.39 10.96
CA LEU A 413 14.78 -5.21 10.91
C LEU A 413 15.15 -3.75 11.18
N LEU A 414 15.94 -3.51 12.21
CA LEU A 414 16.43 -2.19 12.60
C LEU A 414 17.75 -1.83 11.88
N GLY A 415 18.18 -0.58 12.01
CA GLY A 415 19.40 -0.03 11.40
C GLY A 415 20.70 -0.66 11.89
N ASP A 416 20.71 -1.18 13.11
CA ASP A 416 21.79 -1.95 13.73
C ASP A 416 21.67 -3.46 13.48
N GLU A 417 20.76 -3.87 12.58
CA GLU A 417 20.45 -5.26 12.22
C GLU A 417 19.77 -6.07 13.30
N CYS A 418 19.37 -5.45 14.41
CA CYS A 418 18.53 -6.13 15.39
C CYS A 418 17.15 -6.42 14.80
N ILE A 419 16.67 -7.63 15.06
CA ILE A 419 15.33 -8.06 14.64
C ILE A 419 14.42 -7.99 15.85
N VAL A 420 13.41 -7.13 15.77
CA VAL A 420 12.48 -6.87 16.87
C VAL A 420 11.05 -7.21 16.47
N SER A 421 10.22 -7.49 17.48
CA SER A 421 8.78 -7.63 17.29
C SER A 421 8.04 -6.44 17.91
N ILE A 422 7.03 -5.96 17.20
CA ILE A 422 6.11 -4.94 17.74
C ILE A 422 5.16 -5.54 18.76
N ASN A 423 4.56 -6.67 18.43
CA ASN A 423 3.56 -7.31 19.28
C ASN A 423 3.97 -8.75 19.62
N LYS A 424 3.22 -9.41 20.51
CA LYS A 424 3.48 -10.81 20.87
C LYS A 424 3.09 -11.80 19.78
N ASN A 425 2.46 -11.33 18.70
CA ASN A 425 1.86 -12.12 17.64
C ASN A 425 2.68 -12.01 16.34
N SER A 426 4.00 -12.24 16.42
CA SER A 426 4.86 -12.17 15.23
C SER A 426 4.65 -13.36 14.28
N TYR A 427 4.84 -13.12 12.99
CA TYR A 427 4.86 -14.14 11.94
C TYR A 427 5.97 -15.17 12.15
N PHE A 428 7.18 -14.70 12.42
CA PHE A 428 8.32 -15.56 12.69
C PHE A 428 8.38 -15.91 14.17
N SER A 429 8.69 -17.18 14.46
CA SER A 429 9.00 -17.64 15.82
C SER A 429 10.44 -17.33 16.24
N ASP A 430 11.35 -17.12 15.28
CA ASP A 430 12.77 -16.89 15.54
C ASP A 430 13.36 -15.83 14.59
N ALA A 431 14.18 -14.94 15.13
CA ALA A 431 14.96 -13.95 14.38
C ALA A 431 15.98 -14.60 13.44
N ASN A 432 16.52 -15.77 13.80
CA ASN A 432 17.45 -16.51 12.93
C ASN A 432 16.77 -16.96 11.63
N GLU A 433 15.52 -17.42 11.71
CA GLU A 433 14.75 -17.86 10.55
C GLU A 433 14.52 -16.70 9.57
N LEU A 434 14.19 -15.51 10.08
CA LEU A 434 14.09 -14.31 9.23
C LEU A 434 15.45 -13.97 8.60
N SER A 435 16.52 -14.00 9.39
CA SER A 435 17.86 -13.67 8.89
C SER A 435 18.28 -14.60 7.74
N GLU A 436 18.13 -15.91 7.92
CA GLU A 436 18.43 -16.90 6.87
C GLU A 436 17.57 -16.67 5.63
N TRP A 437 16.27 -16.44 5.80
CA TRP A 437 15.37 -16.14 4.68
C TRP A 437 15.76 -14.87 3.93
N LEU A 438 16.18 -13.81 4.61
CA LEU A 438 16.62 -12.57 3.97
C LEU A 438 17.81 -12.83 3.04
N TYR A 439 18.84 -13.55 3.51
CA TYR A 439 19.98 -13.92 2.67
C TYR A 439 19.58 -14.76 1.46
N GLU A 440 18.75 -15.79 1.67
CA GLU A 440 18.33 -16.68 0.59
C GLU A 440 17.45 -15.97 -0.44
N SER A 441 16.45 -15.21 0.00
CA SER A 441 15.53 -14.48 -0.87
C SER A 441 16.27 -13.43 -1.71
N MET A 442 17.23 -12.73 -1.12
CA MET A 442 18.07 -11.76 -1.86
C MET A 442 18.93 -12.43 -2.94
N GLU A 443 19.54 -13.58 -2.66
CA GLU A 443 20.30 -14.31 -3.68
C GLU A 443 19.37 -14.73 -4.82
N ILE A 444 18.19 -15.26 -4.50
CA ILE A 444 17.20 -15.69 -5.49
C ILE A 444 16.70 -14.51 -6.33
N GLU A 445 16.35 -13.38 -5.71
CA GLU A 445 15.89 -12.19 -6.44
C GLU A 445 16.96 -11.71 -7.42
N MET A 446 18.22 -11.62 -6.99
CA MET A 446 19.33 -11.22 -7.86
C MET A 446 19.47 -12.16 -9.07
N ARG A 447 19.26 -13.47 -8.86
CA ARG A 447 19.33 -14.46 -9.94
C ARG A 447 18.14 -14.34 -10.90
N ILE A 448 16.93 -14.17 -10.37
CA ILE A 448 15.72 -13.91 -11.14
C ILE A 448 15.88 -12.64 -11.99
N ASP A 449 16.39 -11.55 -11.42
CA ASP A 449 16.66 -10.30 -12.15
C ASP A 449 17.65 -10.51 -13.30
N ASN A 450 18.71 -11.29 -13.07
CA ASN A 450 19.69 -11.61 -14.11
C ASN A 450 19.07 -12.47 -15.22
N PHE A 451 18.21 -13.42 -14.87
CA PHE A 451 17.45 -14.21 -15.83
C PHE A 451 16.53 -13.33 -16.67
N LEU A 452 15.73 -12.46 -16.04
CA LEU A 452 14.84 -11.52 -16.72
C LEU A 452 15.60 -10.60 -17.68
N LYS A 453 16.77 -10.11 -17.28
CA LYS A 453 17.66 -9.32 -18.15
C LYS A 453 18.15 -10.13 -19.35
N ALA A 454 18.49 -11.41 -19.17
CA ALA A 454 18.93 -12.27 -20.25
C ALA A 454 17.81 -12.61 -21.25
N CYS A 455 16.55 -12.71 -20.79
CA CYS A 455 15.40 -12.97 -21.65
C CYS A 455 14.89 -11.75 -22.43
N ARG A 456 15.27 -10.52 -22.03
CA ARG A 456 14.79 -9.25 -22.59
C ARG A 456 15.71 -8.65 -23.67
N TYR A 457 16.58 -9.46 -24.30
CA TYR A 457 17.40 -9.08 -25.47
C TYR A 457 17.14 -9.96 -26.68
#